data_AF-A0A941VYA6-F1
#
_entry.id   AF-A0A941VYA6-F1
#
_cell.length_a   1.000
_cell.length_b   1.000
_cell.length_c   1.000
_cell.angle_alpha   90.00
_cell.angle_beta   90.00
_cell.angle_gamma   90.00
#
_symmetry.space_group_name_H-M   'P 1'
#
loop_
_entity.id
_entity.type
_entity.pdbx_description
1 polymer ?
#
loop_
_entity_poly.entity_id
_entity_poly.type
_entity_poly.pdbx_seq_one_letter_code
_entity_poly.pdbx_strand_id
1 'polypeptide(L)'
;ADAPVLLDHLEADSQAHFEELRAMLDAAGVAYEINPRLVRGLDYYCKTVFEWVTDTLGAQGTICAGGRYDGLLEQLDGPAIPGVGFALGLERLVAMLAAAGHPGADANPHAYLIMVGDAAQRRGLALAERLRDQLPALRLRMHCGGGGFKAQFRRADHSGARFALILGEDEVRTGTVALKLLRDPDGQQLTLSHDQAAAHLCAALDSTSRI
;
A
#
# COMPACT_ATOMS: atom_id res chain seq x y z
N ALA A 1 41.05 -19.39 -9.38
CA ALA A 1 39.94 -20.34 -9.07
C ALA A 1 40.36 -21.06 -7.81
N ASP A 2 39.42 -21.29 -6.89
CA ASP A 2 39.57 -21.83 -5.52
C ASP A 2 39.99 -20.82 -4.43
N ALA A 3 39.06 -19.93 -4.09
CA ALA A 3 39.12 -19.20 -2.83
C ALA A 3 38.73 -20.15 -1.68
N PRO A 4 39.42 -20.10 -0.52
CA PRO A 4 39.06 -20.91 0.64
C PRO A 4 37.63 -20.61 1.09
N VAL A 5 36.89 -21.64 1.47
CA VAL A 5 35.50 -21.53 1.93
C VAL A 5 35.52 -21.22 3.43
N LEU A 6 34.97 -20.07 3.82
CA LEU A 6 34.96 -19.63 5.23
C LEU A 6 34.29 -20.65 6.16
N LEU A 7 33.26 -21.35 5.67
CA LEU A 7 32.54 -22.37 6.44
C LEU A 7 33.45 -23.52 6.90
N ASP A 8 34.53 -23.82 6.17
CA ASP A 8 35.48 -24.88 6.52
C ASP A 8 36.45 -24.45 7.63
N HIS A 9 36.42 -23.17 8.01
CA HIS A 9 37.33 -22.55 8.98
C HIS A 9 36.59 -21.96 10.19
N LEU A 10 35.32 -22.31 10.40
CA LEU A 10 34.57 -21.86 11.57
C LEU A 10 35.11 -22.53 12.84
N GLU A 11 35.26 -21.74 13.88
CA GLU A 11 35.52 -22.25 15.24
C GLU A 11 34.30 -23.01 15.77
N ALA A 12 34.52 -23.93 16.73
CA ALA A 12 33.48 -24.79 17.28
C ALA A 12 32.25 -24.00 17.78
N ASP A 13 32.46 -22.87 18.44
CA ASP A 13 31.38 -22.02 18.95
C ASP A 13 30.54 -21.39 17.82
N SER A 14 31.19 -20.99 16.72
CA SER A 14 30.50 -20.42 15.56
C SER A 14 29.74 -21.49 14.78
N GLN A 15 30.32 -22.69 14.67
CA GLN A 15 29.67 -23.84 14.04
C GLN A 15 28.41 -24.24 14.82
N ALA A 16 28.51 -24.38 16.15
CA ALA A 16 27.37 -24.72 17.00
C ALA A 16 26.25 -23.67 16.92
N HIS A 17 26.60 -22.38 16.98
CA HIS A 17 25.63 -21.30 16.82
C HIS A 17 24.94 -21.32 15.45
N PHE A 18 25.66 -21.67 14.38
CA PHE A 18 25.10 -21.76 13.03
C PHE A 18 24.17 -22.97 12.88
N GLU A 19 24.54 -24.13 13.43
CA GLU A 19 23.70 -25.33 13.44
C GLU A 19 22.41 -25.13 14.23
N GLU A 20 22.47 -24.45 15.39
CA GLU A 20 21.30 -24.10 16.18
C GLU A 20 20.34 -23.20 15.39
N LEU A 21 20.87 -22.17 14.71
CA LEU A 21 20.07 -21.31 13.83
C LEU A 21 19.38 -22.11 12.73
N ARG A 22 20.10 -23.01 12.07
CA ARG A 22 19.55 -23.86 11.01
C ARG A 22 18.42 -24.76 11.54
N ALA A 23 18.62 -25.40 12.68
CA ALA A 23 17.59 -26.23 13.31
C ALA A 23 16.33 -25.41 13.66
N MET A 24 16.49 -24.17 14.13
CA MET A 24 15.36 -23.27 14.39
C MET A 24 14.61 -22.89 13.10
N LEU A 25 15.33 -22.59 12.02
CA LEU A 25 14.72 -22.26 10.72
C LEU A 25 13.99 -23.47 10.12
N ASP A 26 14.60 -24.66 10.17
CA ASP A 26 14.00 -25.91 9.71
C ASP A 26 12.72 -26.24 10.49
N ALA A 27 12.76 -26.11 11.83
CA ALA A 27 11.59 -26.31 12.69
C ALA A 27 10.47 -25.29 12.42
N ALA A 28 10.83 -24.05 12.04
CA ALA A 28 9.88 -23.01 11.65
C ALA A 28 9.38 -23.15 10.21
N GLY A 29 9.91 -24.08 9.41
CA GLY A 29 9.56 -24.25 7.99
C GLY A 29 10.05 -23.12 7.10
N VAL A 30 11.09 -22.38 7.51
CA VAL A 30 11.67 -21.29 6.72
C VAL A 30 12.72 -21.87 5.77
N ALA A 31 12.43 -21.84 4.48
CA ALA A 31 13.38 -22.27 3.46
C ALA A 31 14.55 -21.28 3.33
N TYR A 32 15.77 -21.81 3.23
CA TYR A 32 16.99 -21.02 3.05
C TYR A 32 18.00 -21.77 2.18
N GLU A 33 18.96 -21.02 1.62
CA GLU A 33 20.12 -21.57 0.91
C GLU A 33 21.41 -21.09 1.60
N ILE A 34 22.37 -21.99 1.77
CA ILE A 34 23.68 -21.64 2.32
C ILE A 34 24.57 -21.10 1.22
N ASN A 35 24.88 -19.80 1.29
CA ASN A 35 25.83 -19.16 0.39
C ASN A 35 27.20 -18.97 1.09
N PRO A 36 28.22 -19.83 0.80
CA PRO A 36 29.55 -19.73 1.41
C PRO A 36 30.33 -18.46 1.01
N ARG A 37 29.82 -17.69 0.04
CA ARG A 37 30.42 -16.45 -0.46
C ARG A 37 29.67 -15.20 0.01
N LEU A 38 28.70 -15.35 0.89
CA LEU A 38 27.94 -14.22 1.40
C LEU A 38 28.82 -13.35 2.30
N VAL A 39 29.12 -12.15 1.82
CA VAL A 39 29.83 -11.11 2.58
C VAL A 39 28.96 -9.86 2.66
N ARG A 40 29.07 -9.13 3.76
CA ARG A 40 28.37 -7.86 3.98
C ARG A 40 29.31 -6.70 3.65
N GLY A 41 28.76 -5.56 3.25
CA GLY A 41 29.55 -4.35 2.97
C GLY A 41 30.00 -3.57 4.22
N LEU A 42 29.82 -4.13 5.41
CA LEU A 42 30.14 -3.50 6.70
C LEU A 42 30.89 -4.52 7.55
N ASP A 43 31.96 -4.11 8.21
CA ASP A 43 32.92 -5.03 8.85
C ASP A 43 32.56 -5.42 10.28
N TYR A 44 31.47 -4.89 10.84
CA TYR A 44 31.07 -5.15 12.22
C TYR A 44 30.39 -6.52 12.43
N TYR A 45 30.11 -7.26 11.36
CA TYR A 45 29.37 -8.52 11.46
C TYR A 45 30.23 -9.64 12.06
N CYS A 46 29.62 -10.45 12.89
CA CYS A 46 30.19 -11.68 13.42
C CYS A 46 29.15 -12.82 13.34
N LYS A 47 29.62 -14.07 13.32
CA LYS A 47 28.78 -15.28 13.25
C LYS A 47 27.75 -15.20 12.10
N THR A 48 26.48 -14.96 12.39
CA THR A 48 25.38 -15.00 11.43
C THR A 48 25.38 -13.80 10.50
N VAL A 49 25.32 -14.05 9.19
CA VAL A 49 24.96 -13.07 8.15
C VAL A 49 23.88 -13.68 7.25
N PHE A 50 22.94 -12.87 6.77
CA PHE A 50 21.87 -13.34 5.90
C PHE A 50 21.37 -12.25 4.94
N GLU A 51 20.73 -12.69 3.87
CA GLU A 51 20.04 -11.85 2.89
C GLU A 51 18.73 -12.50 2.47
N TRP A 52 17.72 -11.67 2.23
CA TRP A 52 16.55 -12.00 1.43
C TRP A 52 16.73 -11.38 0.06
N VAL A 53 16.69 -12.22 -0.97
CA VAL A 53 16.92 -11.83 -2.36
C VAL A 53 15.66 -12.03 -3.21
N THR A 54 15.57 -11.27 -4.30
CA THR A 54 14.57 -11.42 -5.35
C THR A 54 15.23 -11.41 -6.72
N ASP A 55 14.66 -12.14 -7.67
CA ASP A 55 15.02 -12.12 -9.08
C ASP A 55 14.22 -11.06 -9.88
N THR A 56 13.15 -10.52 -9.30
CA THR A 56 12.21 -9.62 -9.98
C THR A 56 12.72 -8.19 -10.24
N LEU A 57 13.73 -7.73 -9.49
CA LEU A 57 14.22 -6.34 -9.53
C LEU A 57 15.58 -6.14 -10.24
N GLY A 58 16.11 -7.18 -10.89
CA GLY A 58 17.36 -7.10 -11.65
C GLY A 58 18.64 -7.19 -10.80
N ALA A 59 19.71 -6.49 -11.21
CA ALA A 59 21.11 -6.74 -10.77
C ALA A 59 21.43 -6.47 -9.28
N GLN A 60 20.50 -5.95 -8.49
CA GLN A 60 20.62 -5.84 -7.03
C GLN A 60 19.39 -6.46 -6.36
N GLY A 61 19.40 -7.79 -6.28
CA GLY A 61 18.28 -8.58 -5.78
C GLY A 61 18.06 -8.52 -4.26
N THR A 62 19.00 -8.02 -3.46
CA THR A 62 18.84 -7.99 -2.00
C THR A 62 17.79 -6.97 -1.55
N ILE A 63 16.79 -7.43 -0.79
CA ILE A 63 15.66 -6.63 -0.27
C ILE A 63 15.78 -6.39 1.23
N CYS A 64 16.17 -7.44 1.95
CA CYS A 64 16.42 -7.41 3.38
C CYS A 64 17.77 -8.05 3.65
N ALA A 65 18.52 -7.49 4.59
CA ALA A 65 19.89 -7.89 4.79
C ALA A 65 20.33 -7.61 6.22
N GLY A 66 21.02 -8.55 6.85
CA GLY A 66 21.33 -8.43 8.26
C GLY A 66 22.30 -9.48 8.76
N GLY A 67 22.43 -9.52 10.09
CA GLY A 67 23.37 -10.39 10.77
C GLY A 67 23.60 -9.99 12.21
N ARG A 68 24.47 -10.74 12.87
CA ARG A 68 24.89 -10.53 14.25
C ARG A 68 26.14 -9.62 14.29
N TYR A 69 26.26 -8.80 15.33
CA TYR A 69 27.27 -7.74 15.46
C TYR A 69 27.66 -7.47 16.92
N ASP A 70 27.95 -8.55 17.66
CA ASP A 70 28.17 -8.51 19.12
C ASP A 70 29.26 -7.50 19.57
N GLY A 71 30.32 -7.32 18.78
CA GLY A 71 31.45 -6.43 19.13
C GLY A 71 31.24 -4.95 18.75
N LEU A 72 30.15 -4.59 18.07
CA LEU A 72 29.95 -3.23 17.57
C LEU A 72 29.90 -2.20 18.70
N LEU A 73 29.23 -2.52 19.80
CA LEU A 73 29.09 -1.57 20.90
C LEU A 73 30.40 -1.36 21.65
N GLU A 74 31.23 -2.41 21.79
CA GLU A 74 32.58 -2.32 22.36
C GLU A 74 33.51 -1.45 21.51
N GLN A 75 33.40 -1.55 20.18
CA GLN A 75 34.14 -0.67 19.25
C GLN A 75 33.75 0.81 19.36
N LEU A 76 32.60 1.10 19.99
CA LEU A 76 32.07 2.45 20.23
C LEU A 76 32.20 2.87 21.70
N ASP A 77 33.16 2.29 22.44
CA ASP A 77 33.43 2.55 23.87
C ASP A 77 32.24 2.26 24.80
N GLY A 78 31.32 1.40 24.37
CA GLY A 78 30.19 0.92 25.16
C GLY A 78 30.42 -0.46 25.78
N PRO A 79 29.44 -0.98 26.56
CA PRO A 79 29.53 -2.31 27.15
C PRO A 79 29.44 -3.42 26.09
N ALA A 80 30.02 -4.58 26.39
CA ALA A 80 29.87 -5.80 25.60
C ALA A 80 28.41 -6.29 25.62
N ILE A 81 27.68 -6.02 24.54
CA ILE A 81 26.27 -6.42 24.40
C ILE A 81 26.08 -7.12 23.05
N PRO A 82 25.68 -8.41 23.05
CA PRO A 82 25.34 -9.13 21.83
C PRO A 82 24.23 -8.43 21.05
N GLY A 83 24.34 -8.39 19.72
CA GLY A 83 23.42 -7.67 18.86
C GLY A 83 23.12 -8.42 17.58
N VAL A 84 21.86 -8.46 17.17
CA VAL A 84 21.45 -8.99 15.87
C VAL A 84 20.35 -8.09 15.31
N GLY A 85 20.39 -7.87 14.00
CA GLY A 85 19.46 -6.97 13.35
C GLY A 85 19.56 -7.05 11.84
N PHE A 86 18.68 -6.31 11.18
CA PHE A 86 18.64 -6.22 9.73
C PHE A 86 18.13 -4.85 9.31
N ALA A 87 18.39 -4.51 8.05
CA ALA A 87 17.77 -3.40 7.37
C ALA A 87 17.05 -3.90 6.12
N LEU A 88 15.99 -3.20 5.74
CA LEU A 88 15.18 -3.49 4.57
C LEU A 88 15.04 -2.24 3.70
N GLY A 89 15.22 -2.39 2.39
CA GLY A 89 15.04 -1.30 1.43
C GLY A 89 13.56 -1.09 1.11
N LEU A 90 12.94 -0.06 1.69
CA LEU A 90 11.51 0.23 1.51
C LEU A 90 11.15 0.49 0.05
N GLU A 91 11.99 1.22 -0.68
CA GLU A 91 11.78 1.52 -2.10
C GLU A 91 11.76 0.23 -2.93
N ARG A 92 12.64 -0.73 -2.62
CA ARG A 92 12.69 -2.04 -3.27
C ARG A 92 11.45 -2.85 -2.92
N LEU A 93 11.03 -2.87 -1.66
CA LEU A 93 9.81 -3.57 -1.25
C LEU A 93 8.57 -3.02 -1.96
N VAL A 94 8.42 -1.69 -2.04
CA VAL A 94 7.31 -1.05 -2.76
C VAL A 94 7.35 -1.39 -4.24
N ALA A 95 8.52 -1.37 -4.87
CA ALA A 95 8.69 -1.76 -6.27
C ALA A 95 8.31 -3.23 -6.51
N MET A 96 8.67 -4.14 -5.60
CA MET A 96 8.26 -5.55 -5.67
C MET A 96 6.76 -5.72 -5.53
N LEU A 97 6.13 -5.05 -4.57
CA LEU A 97 4.68 -5.10 -4.36
C LEU A 97 3.95 -4.62 -5.61
N ALA A 98 4.38 -3.50 -6.19
CA ALA A 98 3.83 -2.98 -7.45
C ALA A 98 4.01 -3.98 -8.61
N ALA A 99 5.20 -4.57 -8.78
CA ALA A 99 5.46 -5.58 -9.80
C ALA A 99 4.62 -6.86 -9.61
N ALA A 100 4.31 -7.21 -8.35
CA ALA A 100 3.44 -8.33 -7.99
C ALA A 100 1.94 -8.01 -8.11
N GLY A 101 1.55 -6.85 -8.63
CA GLY A 101 0.14 -6.45 -8.78
C GLY A 101 -0.49 -5.89 -7.50
N HIS A 102 0.31 -5.51 -6.51
CA HIS A 102 -0.11 -4.90 -5.24
C HIS A 102 0.42 -3.46 -5.13
N PRO A 103 0.02 -2.52 -6.00
CA PRO A 103 0.57 -1.15 -6.03
C PRO A 103 0.23 -0.29 -4.80
N GLY A 104 -0.42 -0.87 -3.77
CA GLY A 104 -0.94 -0.17 -2.60
C GLY A 104 -2.46 0.05 -2.67
N ALA A 105 -3.03 0.58 -1.59
CA ALA A 105 -4.45 0.87 -1.51
C ALA A 105 -4.84 1.91 -2.59
N ASP A 106 -5.91 1.62 -3.34
CA ASP A 106 -6.45 2.57 -4.31
C ASP A 106 -6.79 3.88 -3.59
N ALA A 107 -6.06 4.96 -3.87
CA ALA A 107 -6.25 6.29 -3.28
C ALA A 107 -7.37 7.10 -3.97
N ASN A 108 -7.99 6.56 -5.02
CA ASN A 108 -9.01 7.26 -5.78
C ASN A 108 -10.25 7.58 -4.91
N PRO A 109 -10.93 8.70 -5.16
CA PRO A 109 -12.23 8.96 -4.57
C PRO A 109 -13.20 7.84 -4.90
N HIS A 110 -14.06 7.46 -3.96
CA HIS A 110 -15.15 6.54 -4.24
C HIS A 110 -16.19 7.19 -5.14
N ALA A 111 -16.50 8.46 -4.88
CA ALA A 111 -17.51 9.23 -5.58
C ALA A 111 -16.99 10.63 -5.97
N TYR A 112 -17.52 11.16 -7.07
CA TYR A 112 -17.28 12.51 -7.54
C TYR A 112 -18.61 13.27 -7.66
N LEU A 113 -18.75 14.41 -6.98
CA LEU A 113 -19.94 15.26 -7.02
C LEU A 113 -19.82 16.29 -8.15
N ILE A 114 -20.61 16.07 -9.20
CA ILE A 114 -20.87 16.96 -10.32
C ILE A 114 -21.98 17.92 -9.92
N MET A 115 -21.77 19.22 -10.12
CA MET A 115 -22.71 20.28 -9.73
C MET A 115 -22.84 21.29 -10.86
N VAL A 116 -23.99 21.33 -11.51
CA VAL A 116 -24.23 22.23 -12.65
C VAL A 116 -25.42 23.14 -12.36
N GLY A 117 -25.21 24.44 -12.49
CA GLY A 117 -26.17 25.48 -12.12
C GLY A 117 -25.90 26.09 -10.75
N ASP A 118 -26.39 27.30 -10.54
CA ASP A 118 -26.08 28.10 -9.35
C ASP A 118 -26.69 27.49 -8.08
N ALA A 119 -27.89 26.92 -8.20
CA ALA A 119 -28.56 26.24 -7.10
C ALA A 119 -27.76 25.00 -6.63
N ALA A 120 -27.24 24.23 -7.58
CA ALA A 120 -26.41 23.05 -7.31
C ALA A 120 -25.08 23.44 -6.65
N GLN A 121 -24.43 24.51 -7.12
CA GLN A 121 -23.19 25.00 -6.49
C GLN A 121 -23.42 25.47 -5.05
N ARG A 122 -24.55 26.15 -4.78
CA ARG A 122 -24.91 26.59 -3.42
C ARG A 122 -25.26 25.44 -2.47
N ARG A 123 -25.93 24.39 -2.97
CA ARG A 123 -26.43 23.27 -2.14
C ARG A 123 -25.48 22.08 -2.07
N GLY A 124 -24.63 21.90 -3.08
CA GLY A 124 -23.83 20.69 -3.21
C GLY A 124 -22.72 20.56 -2.17
N LEU A 125 -22.17 21.67 -1.65
CA LEU A 125 -21.27 21.61 -0.49
C LEU A 125 -21.96 21.01 0.74
N ALA A 126 -23.18 21.45 1.05
CA ALA A 126 -23.95 20.92 2.17
C ALA A 126 -24.30 19.43 1.99
N LEU A 127 -24.61 19.01 0.76
CA LEU A 127 -24.81 17.60 0.44
C LEU A 127 -23.51 16.79 0.64
N ALA A 128 -22.38 17.30 0.16
CA ALA A 128 -21.09 16.64 0.29
C ALA A 128 -20.69 16.44 1.76
N GLU A 129 -20.83 17.46 2.60
CA GLU A 129 -20.55 17.35 4.05
C GLU A 129 -21.51 16.37 4.72
N ARG A 130 -22.82 16.45 4.45
CA ARG A 130 -23.78 15.48 5.00
C ARG A 130 -23.43 14.03 4.65
N LEU A 131 -22.99 13.77 3.42
CA LEU A 131 -22.57 12.43 3.02
C LEU A 131 -21.28 11.99 3.72
N ARG A 132 -20.33 12.89 3.97
CA ARG A 132 -19.11 12.59 4.74
C ARG A 132 -19.41 12.29 6.20
N ASP A 133 -20.32 13.05 6.81
CA ASP A 133 -20.76 12.84 8.20
C ASP A 133 -21.46 11.49 8.36
N GLN A 134 -22.34 11.13 7.41
CA GLN A 134 -23.06 9.85 7.42
C GLN A 134 -22.15 8.65 7.09
N LEU A 135 -21.09 8.86 6.29
CA LEU A 135 -20.21 7.81 5.77
C LEU A 135 -18.73 8.19 5.99
N PRO A 136 -18.15 7.93 7.17
CA PRO A 136 -16.77 8.31 7.48
C PRO A 136 -15.71 7.69 6.54
N ALA A 137 -16.01 6.53 5.95
CA ALA A 137 -15.15 5.86 4.96
C ALA A 137 -15.30 6.44 3.54
N LEU A 138 -16.24 7.35 3.28
CA LEU A 138 -16.50 7.88 1.96
C LEU A 138 -15.44 8.92 1.56
N ARG A 139 -14.65 8.57 0.54
CA ARG A 139 -13.79 9.52 -0.17
C ARG A 139 -14.59 10.19 -1.28
N LEU A 140 -15.27 11.27 -0.94
CA LEU A 140 -16.04 12.09 -1.89
C LEU A 140 -15.21 13.28 -2.37
N ARG A 141 -15.03 13.42 -3.67
CA ARG A 141 -14.45 14.62 -4.30
C ARG A 141 -15.56 15.50 -4.86
N MET A 142 -15.58 16.77 -4.51
CA MET A 142 -16.55 17.74 -5.05
C MET A 142 -15.92 18.52 -6.22
N HIS A 143 -16.71 18.79 -7.26
CA HIS A 143 -16.27 19.65 -8.34
C HIS A 143 -16.18 21.12 -7.89
N CYS A 144 -15.07 21.80 -8.22
CA CYS A 144 -14.94 23.25 -8.05
C CYS A 144 -14.56 23.90 -9.40
N GLY A 145 -14.93 25.17 -9.57
CA GLY A 145 -14.57 25.95 -10.76
C GLY A 145 -15.60 25.92 -11.92
N GLY A 146 -16.83 25.49 -11.65
CA GLY A 146 -17.95 25.58 -12.59
C GLY A 146 -17.79 24.77 -13.88
N GLY A 147 -18.48 25.19 -14.94
CA GLY A 147 -18.51 24.51 -16.24
C GLY A 147 -19.65 23.49 -16.36
N GLY A 148 -20.00 23.13 -17.61
CA GLY A 148 -21.12 22.25 -17.90
C GLY A 148 -20.82 20.76 -17.66
N PHE A 149 -21.87 19.93 -17.69
CA PHE A 149 -21.81 18.49 -17.43
C PHE A 149 -20.65 17.79 -18.14
N LYS A 150 -20.48 18.00 -19.45
CA LYS A 150 -19.41 17.34 -20.25
C LYS A 150 -18.00 17.60 -19.69
N ALA A 151 -17.73 18.81 -19.20
CA ALA A 151 -16.42 19.14 -18.61
C ALA A 151 -16.25 18.47 -17.24
N GLN A 152 -17.30 18.48 -16.43
CA GLN A 152 -17.26 17.88 -15.09
C GLN A 152 -17.17 16.35 -15.13
N PHE A 153 -17.89 15.68 -16.05
CA PHE A 153 -17.78 14.24 -16.27
C PHE A 153 -16.37 13.84 -16.66
N ARG A 154 -15.72 14.56 -17.58
CA ARG A 154 -14.31 14.29 -17.92
C ARG A 154 -13.38 14.39 -16.70
N ARG A 155 -13.63 15.34 -15.79
CA ARG A 155 -12.87 15.45 -14.52
C ARG A 155 -13.22 14.32 -13.56
N ALA A 156 -14.48 13.90 -13.49
CA ALA A 156 -14.92 12.77 -12.68
C ALA A 156 -14.26 11.47 -13.16
N ASP A 157 -14.24 11.22 -14.47
CA ASP A 157 -13.55 10.08 -15.07
C ASP A 157 -12.05 10.09 -14.79
N HIS A 158 -11.38 11.22 -15.04
CA HIS A 158 -9.97 11.39 -14.75
C HIS A 158 -9.62 11.24 -13.26
N SER A 159 -10.57 11.52 -12.37
CA SER A 159 -10.34 11.38 -10.92
C SER A 159 -10.23 9.93 -10.44
N GLY A 160 -10.54 8.94 -11.29
CA GLY A 160 -10.56 7.53 -10.87
C GLY A 160 -11.85 7.12 -10.14
N ALA A 161 -12.77 8.04 -9.86
CA ALA A 161 -14.00 7.74 -9.13
C ALA A 161 -14.84 6.60 -9.72
N ARG A 162 -15.43 5.77 -8.85
CA ARG A 162 -16.37 4.71 -9.24
C ARG A 162 -17.77 5.26 -9.49
N PHE A 163 -18.18 6.26 -8.71
CA PHE A 163 -19.50 6.88 -8.78
C PHE A 163 -19.40 8.36 -9.19
N ALA A 164 -20.32 8.81 -10.03
CA ALA A 164 -20.67 10.21 -10.19
C ALA A 164 -21.98 10.49 -9.48
N LEU A 165 -21.96 11.44 -8.55
CA LEU A 165 -23.16 12.05 -7.97
C LEU A 165 -23.43 13.33 -8.74
N ILE A 166 -24.62 13.47 -9.28
CA ILE A 166 -24.98 14.53 -10.23
C ILE A 166 -26.08 15.36 -9.59
N LEU A 167 -25.77 16.63 -9.39
CA LEU A 167 -26.67 17.63 -8.82
C LEU A 167 -26.85 18.76 -9.85
N GLY A 168 -27.99 18.77 -10.53
CA GLY A 168 -28.45 19.88 -11.35
C GLY A 168 -29.49 20.73 -10.63
N GLU A 169 -30.10 21.68 -11.34
CA GLU A 169 -31.18 22.50 -10.77
C GLU A 169 -32.44 21.67 -10.46
N ASP A 170 -32.75 20.69 -11.30
CA ASP A 170 -33.89 19.81 -11.09
C ASP A 170 -33.70 18.95 -9.85
N GLU A 171 -32.53 18.32 -9.68
CA GLU A 171 -32.20 17.52 -8.51
C GLU A 171 -32.25 18.35 -7.22
N VAL A 172 -31.78 19.60 -7.25
CA VAL A 172 -31.90 20.51 -6.10
C VAL A 172 -33.37 20.79 -5.78
N ARG A 173 -34.20 21.02 -6.80
CA ARG A 173 -35.62 21.31 -6.63
C ARG A 173 -36.40 20.11 -6.07
N THR A 174 -36.07 18.89 -6.49
CA THR A 174 -36.74 17.66 -6.05
C THR A 174 -36.12 17.05 -4.80
N GLY A 175 -34.99 17.58 -4.31
CA GLY A 175 -34.27 17.03 -3.15
C GLY A 175 -33.66 15.66 -3.41
N THR A 176 -33.28 15.41 -4.67
CA THR A 176 -32.69 14.16 -5.13
C THR A 176 -31.25 14.37 -5.60
N VAL A 177 -30.57 13.28 -5.90
CA VAL A 177 -29.27 13.27 -6.59
C VAL A 177 -29.28 12.12 -7.59
N ALA A 178 -28.74 12.35 -8.77
CA ALA A 178 -28.55 11.28 -9.74
C ALA A 178 -27.20 10.58 -9.49
N LEU A 179 -27.21 9.26 -9.35
CA LEU A 179 -26.03 8.43 -9.17
C LEU A 179 -25.76 7.65 -10.44
N LYS A 180 -24.54 7.74 -10.96
CA LYS A 180 -24.09 7.03 -12.16
C LYS A 180 -22.78 6.28 -11.88
N LEU A 181 -22.67 5.04 -12.36
CA LEU A 181 -21.42 4.30 -12.36
C LEU A 181 -20.50 4.79 -13.49
N LEU A 182 -19.25 5.14 -13.17
CA LEU A 182 -18.26 5.63 -14.14
C LEU A 182 -17.38 4.52 -14.70
N ARG A 183 -17.43 3.32 -14.11
CA ARG A 183 -16.63 2.15 -14.51
C ARG A 183 -17.48 1.04 -15.11
N ASP A 184 -18.76 1.30 -15.28
CA ASP A 184 -19.71 0.44 -15.96
C ASP A 184 -20.35 1.25 -17.09
N PRO A 185 -19.96 1.01 -18.37
CA PRO A 185 -20.50 1.74 -19.51
C PRO A 185 -22.01 1.56 -19.69
N ASP A 186 -22.55 0.41 -19.27
CA ASP A 186 -23.97 0.05 -19.35
C ASP A 186 -24.73 0.40 -18.06
N GLY A 187 -24.01 0.92 -17.06
CA GLY A 187 -24.55 1.32 -15.76
C GLY A 187 -25.62 2.39 -15.90
N GLN A 188 -26.85 2.05 -15.50
CA GLN A 188 -27.97 2.99 -15.52
C GLN A 188 -27.76 4.11 -14.48
N GLN A 189 -28.20 5.31 -14.84
CA GLN A 189 -28.29 6.42 -13.90
C GLN A 189 -29.54 6.25 -13.03
N LEU A 190 -29.34 6.27 -11.72
CA LEU A 190 -30.41 6.16 -10.73
C LEU A 190 -30.66 7.52 -10.09
N THR A 191 -31.91 7.99 -10.08
CA THR A 191 -32.28 9.18 -9.32
C THR A 191 -32.75 8.76 -7.93
N LEU A 192 -32.01 9.19 -6.90
CA LEU A 192 -32.22 8.77 -5.51
C LEU A 192 -32.43 9.99 -4.62
N SER A 193 -33.18 9.86 -3.54
CA SER A 193 -33.11 10.84 -2.44
C SER A 193 -31.70 10.84 -1.81
N HIS A 194 -31.34 11.90 -1.11
CA HIS A 194 -30.02 11.99 -0.46
C HIS A 194 -29.74 10.82 0.49
N ASP A 195 -30.73 10.38 1.27
CA ASP A 195 -30.57 9.27 2.22
C ASP A 195 -30.46 7.91 1.50
N GLN A 196 -31.19 7.72 0.40
CA GLN A 196 -31.04 6.53 -0.45
C GLN A 196 -29.66 6.48 -1.13
N ALA A 197 -29.15 7.63 -1.58
CA ALA A 197 -27.81 7.70 -2.15
C ALA A 197 -26.73 7.35 -1.11
N ALA A 198 -26.87 7.83 0.13
CA ALA A 198 -25.98 7.47 1.23
C ALA A 198 -26.02 5.95 1.51
N ALA A 199 -27.21 5.36 1.62
CA ALA A 199 -27.37 3.92 1.83
C ALA A 199 -26.75 3.09 0.68
N HIS A 200 -26.95 3.52 -0.57
CA HIS A 200 -26.39 2.85 -1.74
C HIS A 200 -24.86 2.91 -1.76
N LEU A 201 -24.28 4.07 -1.44
CA LEU A 201 -22.83 4.23 -1.32
C LEU A 201 -22.28 3.38 -0.17
N CYS A 202 -22.93 3.34 0.99
CA CYS A 202 -22.52 2.51 2.13
C CYS A 202 -22.39 1.04 1.74
N ALA A 203 -23.45 0.46 1.15
CA ALA A 203 -23.45 -0.93 0.71
C ALA A 203 -22.36 -1.21 -0.34
N ALA A 204 -22.10 -0.25 -1.23
CA ALA A 204 -21.05 -0.39 -2.24
C ALA A 204 -19.63 -0.34 -1.64
N LEU A 205 -19.40 0.46 -0.59
CA LEU A 205 -18.11 0.55 0.09
C LEU A 205 -17.79 -0.74 0.86
N ASP A 206 -18.76 -1.30 1.58
CA ASP A 206 -18.58 -2.53 2.36
C ASP A 206 -18.25 -3.75 1.49
N SER A 207 -18.75 -3.78 0.25
CA SER A 207 -18.43 -4.83 -0.72
C SER A 207 -16.99 -4.77 -1.22
N THR A 208 -16.33 -3.61 -1.17
CA THR A 208 -14.97 -3.39 -1.66
C THR A 208 -13.91 -3.62 -0.58
N SER A 209 -14.27 -3.53 0.71
CA SER A 209 -13.37 -3.81 1.83
C SER A 209 -13.13 -5.30 2.12
N ARG A 210 -13.67 -6.23 1.32
CA ARG A 210 -13.55 -7.69 1.52
C ARG A 210 -12.57 -8.39 0.56
N ILE A 211 -11.70 -7.63 -0.11
CA ILE A 211 -10.60 -8.14 -0.95
C ILE A 211 -9.29 -7.63 -0.33
#